data_AF-A0A5B8IDG0-F1
#
_entry.id   AF-A0A5B8IDG0-F1
#
_cell.length_a   1.000
_cell.length_b   1.000
_cell.length_c   1.000
_cell.angle_alpha   90.00
_cell.angle_beta   90.00
_cell.angle_gamma   90.00
#
_symmetry.space_group_name_H-M   'P 1'
#
loop_
_entity.id
_entity.type
_entity.pdbx_description
1 polymer ?
#
loop_
_entity_poly.entity_id
_entity_poly.type
_entity_poly.pdbx_seq_one_letter_code
_entity_poly.pdbx_strand_id
1 'polypeptide(L)'
;MAGHSKWANTKHRKAAQDAKRGKIFTKIIRELVTAARLGGGDPGSNPRLRAAIDKALSNNMTRDTLNRAIARGVGGDEDTNMETIIYEGYGPGGTAVMVECLSDNRNRTVSEVRHAFTKCGGNLGTDGSVSYLFAKKGVISYAPGLDEDTVMDAALEAGADDVVSYDDGAIDVFTPWEIFGQVKDALDAAGLVSESAEVSMIPSTKADMDAETAPKLMRLIDMLEDCDDVQEVYHNGEISDEVAALL
;
A
#
# COMPACT_ATOMS: atom_id res chain seq x y z
N MET A 1 16.94 21.58 -10.27
CA MET A 1 16.47 20.43 -9.47
C MET A 1 15.48 19.70 -10.37
N ALA A 2 15.73 18.44 -10.67
CA ALA A 2 14.75 17.64 -11.39
C ALA A 2 13.49 17.58 -10.52
N GLY A 3 12.32 17.87 -11.09
CA GLY A 3 11.07 17.91 -10.34
C GLY A 3 10.71 16.54 -9.75
N HIS A 4 10.02 16.56 -8.62
CA HIS A 4 9.51 15.36 -7.97
C HIS A 4 8.02 15.24 -8.28
N SER A 5 7.68 14.63 -9.42
CA SER A 5 6.26 14.35 -9.72
C SER A 5 5.80 13.12 -8.94
N LYS A 6 4.58 13.18 -8.41
CA LYS A 6 3.94 11.99 -7.83
C LYS A 6 3.68 10.93 -8.90
N TRP A 7 3.40 11.39 -10.12
CA TRP A 7 3.17 10.53 -11.27
C TRP A 7 4.37 9.64 -11.61
N ALA A 8 5.61 10.15 -11.53
CA ALA A 8 6.81 9.36 -11.82
C ALA A 8 6.93 8.12 -10.93
N ASN A 9 6.59 8.23 -9.65
CA ASN A 9 6.59 7.10 -8.72
C ASN A 9 5.41 6.13 -8.99
N THR A 10 4.24 6.63 -9.39
CA THR A 10 3.01 5.83 -9.45
C THR A 10 2.79 5.13 -10.80
N LYS A 11 3.26 5.73 -11.91
CA LYS A 11 2.98 5.29 -13.29
C LYS A 11 3.34 3.83 -13.54
N HIS A 12 4.55 3.42 -13.17
CA HIS A 12 5.06 2.07 -13.45
C HIS A 12 4.34 1.00 -12.63
N ARG A 13 3.97 1.33 -11.39
CA ARG A 13 3.18 0.46 -10.52
C ARG A 13 1.80 0.20 -11.11
N LYS A 14 1.12 1.24 -11.61
CA LYS A 14 -0.26 1.14 -12.14
C LYS A 14 -0.37 0.20 -13.34
N ALA A 15 0.57 0.29 -14.29
CA ALA A 15 0.56 -0.57 -15.48
C ALA A 15 0.78 -2.06 -15.15
N ALA A 16 1.66 -2.36 -14.19
CA ALA A 16 1.91 -3.73 -13.73
C ALA A 16 0.70 -4.29 -12.94
N GLN A 17 0.05 -3.45 -12.13
CA GLN A 17 -1.12 -3.83 -11.34
C GLN A 17 -2.32 -4.25 -12.20
N ASP A 18 -2.57 -3.55 -13.32
CA ASP A 18 -3.65 -3.92 -14.25
C ASP A 18 -3.46 -5.32 -14.84
N ALA A 19 -2.21 -5.68 -15.18
CA ALA A 19 -1.86 -7.02 -15.66
C ALA A 19 -2.02 -8.11 -14.57
N LYS A 20 -1.91 -7.72 -13.29
CA LYS A 20 -1.99 -8.61 -12.12
C LYS A 20 -3.35 -8.58 -11.40
N ARG A 21 -4.39 -8.00 -12.01
CA ARG A 21 -5.72 -7.82 -11.38
C ARG A 21 -6.29 -9.08 -10.73
N GLY A 22 -6.12 -10.25 -11.35
CA GLY A 22 -6.57 -11.53 -10.79
C GLY A 22 -5.87 -11.90 -9.46
N LYS A 23 -4.56 -11.64 -9.36
CA LYS A 23 -3.79 -11.82 -8.11
C LYS A 23 -4.23 -10.82 -7.05
N ILE A 24 -4.41 -9.55 -7.44
CA ILE A 24 -4.89 -8.49 -6.53
C ILE A 24 -6.23 -8.88 -5.91
N PHE A 25 -7.19 -9.33 -6.71
CA PHE A 25 -8.49 -9.80 -6.22
C PHE A 25 -8.35 -10.97 -5.24
N THR A 26 -7.47 -11.92 -5.55
CA THR A 26 -7.22 -13.07 -4.68
C THR A 26 -6.64 -12.63 -3.33
N LYS A 27 -5.70 -11.68 -3.32
CA LYS A 27 -5.10 -11.12 -2.11
C LYS A 27 -6.14 -10.37 -1.26
N ILE A 28 -6.93 -9.49 -1.88
CA ILE A 28 -8.02 -8.77 -1.21
C ILE A 28 -9.04 -9.74 -0.59
N ILE A 29 -9.40 -10.82 -1.30
CA ILE A 29 -10.32 -11.84 -0.79
C ILE A 29 -9.74 -12.52 0.46
N ARG A 30 -8.44 -12.84 0.48
CA ARG A 30 -7.80 -13.43 1.67
C ARG A 30 -7.82 -12.46 2.85
N GLU A 31 -7.51 -11.19 2.60
CA GLU A 31 -7.53 -10.17 3.65
C GLU A 31 -8.95 -9.95 4.22
N LEU A 32 -9.99 -9.89 3.38
CA LEU A 32 -11.39 -9.80 3.83
C LEU A 32 -11.79 -10.98 4.74
N VAL A 33 -11.42 -12.20 4.36
CA VAL A 33 -11.69 -13.40 5.16
C VAL A 33 -10.96 -13.34 6.49
N THR A 34 -9.67 -13.05 6.48
CA THR A 34 -8.84 -12.99 7.69
C THR A 34 -9.30 -11.89 8.63
N ALA A 35 -9.57 -10.68 8.11
CA ALA A 35 -10.07 -9.57 8.90
C ALA A 35 -11.41 -9.90 9.57
N ALA A 36 -12.35 -10.49 8.82
CA ALA A 36 -13.65 -10.92 9.36
C ALA A 36 -13.54 -12.05 10.38
N ARG A 37 -12.60 -12.99 10.20
CA ARG A 37 -12.32 -14.07 11.16
C ARG A 37 -11.75 -13.54 12.47
N LEU A 38 -10.82 -12.58 12.41
CA LEU A 38 -10.12 -12.06 13.59
C LEU A 38 -10.95 -11.04 14.39
N GLY A 39 -11.72 -10.19 13.72
CA GLY A 39 -12.43 -9.07 14.35
C GLY A 39 -13.95 -9.08 14.19
N GLY A 40 -14.52 -10.14 13.60
CA GLY A 40 -15.95 -10.23 13.29
C GLY A 40 -16.33 -9.56 11.96
N GLY A 41 -17.52 -9.90 11.44
CA GLY A 41 -17.99 -9.44 10.13
C GLY A 41 -18.61 -8.05 10.08
N ASP A 42 -18.64 -7.32 11.20
CA ASP A 42 -19.17 -5.97 11.26
C ASP A 42 -18.05 -4.93 11.05
N PRO A 43 -18.01 -4.21 9.90
CA PRO A 43 -17.02 -3.17 9.66
C PRO A 43 -17.18 -1.95 10.58
N GLY A 44 -18.32 -1.81 11.28
CA GLY A 44 -18.55 -0.80 12.31
C GLY A 44 -17.60 -0.95 13.50
N SER A 45 -17.40 -2.19 13.95
CA SER A 45 -16.56 -2.56 15.09
C SER A 45 -15.19 -3.16 14.71
N ASN A 46 -14.93 -3.38 13.41
CA ASN A 46 -13.70 -3.99 12.92
C ASN A 46 -12.97 -3.06 11.92
N PRO A 47 -12.02 -2.23 12.40
CA PRO A 47 -11.27 -1.30 11.55
C PRO A 47 -10.46 -1.98 10.45
N ARG A 48 -9.90 -3.18 10.71
CA ARG A 48 -9.16 -3.96 9.70
C ARG A 48 -10.09 -4.38 8.56
N LEU A 49 -11.28 -4.87 8.89
CA LEU A 49 -12.28 -5.23 7.88
C LEU A 49 -12.76 -4.01 7.09
N ARG A 50 -12.94 -2.85 7.74
CA ARG A 50 -13.30 -1.61 7.05
C ARG A 50 -12.25 -1.25 5.99
N ALA A 51 -10.97 -1.20 6.35
CA ALA A 51 -9.89 -0.92 5.41
C ALA A 51 -9.85 -1.94 4.25
N ALA A 52 -10.08 -3.22 4.53
CA ALA A 52 -10.14 -4.27 3.51
C ALA A 52 -11.34 -4.09 2.54
N ILE A 53 -12.50 -3.65 3.04
CA ILE A 53 -13.68 -3.34 2.22
C ILE A 53 -13.40 -2.13 1.33
N ASP A 54 -12.82 -1.07 1.87
CA ASP A 54 -12.52 0.15 1.12
C ASP A 54 -11.53 -0.16 -0.02
N LYS A 55 -10.50 -0.96 0.26
CA LYS A 55 -9.55 -1.46 -0.74
C LYS A 55 -10.20 -2.36 -1.80
N ALA A 56 -11.16 -3.19 -1.40
CA ALA A 56 -11.91 -4.03 -2.35
C ALA A 56 -12.73 -3.16 -3.31
N LEU A 57 -13.40 -2.13 -2.80
CA LEU A 57 -14.21 -1.22 -3.60
C LEU A 57 -13.36 -0.34 -4.52
N SER A 58 -12.21 0.16 -4.05
CA SER A 58 -11.28 0.93 -4.91
C SER A 58 -10.73 0.09 -6.07
N ASN A 59 -10.61 -1.23 -5.87
CA ASN A 59 -10.24 -2.19 -6.91
C ASN A 59 -11.42 -2.71 -7.74
N ASN A 60 -12.60 -2.09 -7.63
CA ASN A 60 -13.82 -2.46 -8.36
C ASN A 60 -14.29 -3.90 -8.10
N MET A 61 -14.08 -4.44 -6.90
CA MET A 61 -14.68 -5.70 -6.48
C MET A 61 -16.18 -5.51 -6.23
N THR A 62 -17.00 -6.45 -6.69
CA THR A 62 -18.46 -6.35 -6.51
C THR A 62 -18.85 -6.57 -5.05
N ARG A 63 -19.93 -5.91 -4.62
CA ARG A 63 -20.53 -6.07 -3.29
C ARG A 63 -20.90 -7.52 -2.98
N ASP A 64 -21.33 -8.29 -3.98
CA ASP A 64 -21.57 -9.73 -3.81
C ASP A 64 -20.29 -10.50 -3.43
N THR A 65 -19.20 -10.26 -4.16
CA THR A 65 -17.92 -10.95 -3.94
C THR A 65 -17.34 -10.63 -2.56
N LEU A 66 -17.35 -9.35 -2.16
CA LEU A 66 -16.84 -8.96 -0.85
C LEU A 66 -17.71 -9.50 0.29
N ASN A 67 -19.04 -9.47 0.16
CA ASN A 67 -19.95 -10.03 1.16
C ASN A 67 -19.75 -11.54 1.34
N ARG A 68 -19.52 -12.28 0.24
CA ARG A 68 -19.20 -13.72 0.30
C ARG A 68 -17.87 -13.98 1.01
N ALA A 69 -16.84 -13.16 0.77
CA ALA A 69 -15.57 -13.28 1.47
C ALA A 69 -15.71 -13.05 2.98
N ILE A 70 -16.48 -12.02 3.38
CA ILE A 70 -16.76 -11.71 4.79
C ILE A 70 -17.54 -12.85 5.46
N ALA A 71 -18.60 -13.34 4.80
CA ALA A 71 -19.42 -14.44 5.32
C ALA A 71 -18.59 -15.71 5.56
N ARG A 72 -17.64 -16.01 4.66
CA ARG A 72 -16.70 -17.13 4.85
C ARG A 72 -15.79 -16.93 6.07
N GLY A 73 -15.28 -15.72 6.29
CA GLY A 73 -14.46 -15.41 7.47
C GLY A 73 -15.20 -15.57 8.79
N VAL A 74 -16.47 -15.11 8.85
CA VAL A 74 -17.34 -15.27 10.03
C VAL A 74 -17.77 -16.73 10.23
N GLY A 75 -18.01 -17.46 9.14
CA GLY A 75 -18.42 -18.86 9.14
C GLY A 75 -17.34 -19.84 9.64
N GLY A 76 -16.08 -19.42 9.70
CA GLY A 76 -15.00 -20.15 10.35
C GLY A 76 -14.58 -21.44 9.64
N ASP A 77 -14.42 -21.43 8.32
CA ASP A 77 -13.81 -22.57 7.61
C ASP A 77 -12.44 -22.93 8.25
N GLU A 78 -12.27 -24.20 8.62
CA GLU A 78 -11.18 -24.72 9.46
C GLU A 78 -9.78 -24.67 8.79
N ASP A 79 -9.71 -24.46 7.47
CA ASP A 79 -8.56 -24.95 6.69
C ASP A 79 -7.58 -23.87 6.20
N THR A 80 -7.45 -22.75 6.91
CA THR A 80 -6.31 -21.85 6.65
C THR A 80 -6.02 -20.98 7.87
N ASN A 81 -5.16 -21.46 8.77
CA ASN A 81 -4.55 -20.62 9.81
C ASN A 81 -3.55 -19.67 9.16
N MET A 82 -4.08 -18.66 8.45
CA MET A 82 -3.26 -17.59 7.91
C MET A 82 -2.81 -16.67 9.05
N GLU A 83 -1.51 -16.45 9.13
CA GLU A 83 -0.89 -15.46 10.00
C GLU A 83 -0.37 -14.29 9.18
N THR A 84 -0.44 -13.09 9.77
CA THR A 84 0.22 -11.91 9.23
C THR A 84 1.69 -11.95 9.62
N ILE A 85 2.58 -11.93 8.62
CA ILE A 85 4.03 -11.96 8.82
C ILE A 85 4.62 -10.74 8.11
N ILE A 86 5.45 -9.97 8.80
CA ILE A 86 6.18 -8.85 8.20
C ILE A 86 7.62 -9.27 7.99
N TYR A 87 8.12 -9.07 6.78
CA TYR A 87 9.51 -9.23 6.43
C TYR A 87 10.12 -7.86 6.13
N GLU A 88 11.36 -7.68 6.55
CA GLU A 88 12.09 -6.43 6.46
C GLU A 88 13.40 -6.68 5.73
N GLY A 89 13.85 -5.75 4.89
CA GLY A 89 15.10 -5.91 4.15
C GLY A 89 15.54 -4.66 3.40
N TYR A 90 16.69 -4.80 2.74
CA TYR A 90 17.29 -3.76 1.92
C TYR A 90 17.37 -4.21 0.46
N GLY A 91 16.93 -3.35 -0.44
CA GLY A 91 16.97 -3.54 -1.89
C GLY A 91 18.14 -2.82 -2.57
N PRO A 92 18.11 -2.76 -3.91
CA PRO A 92 19.05 -1.97 -4.70
C PRO A 92 19.16 -0.52 -4.22
N GLY A 93 20.37 0.04 -4.27
CA GLY A 93 20.63 1.41 -3.81
C GLY A 93 20.47 1.61 -2.29
N GLY A 94 20.41 0.53 -1.50
CA GLY A 94 20.22 0.63 -0.05
C GLY A 94 18.78 1.01 0.34
N THR A 95 17.83 0.82 -0.56
CA THR A 95 16.41 1.08 -0.31
C THR A 95 15.88 0.21 0.81
N ALA A 96 15.20 0.82 1.78
CA ALA A 96 14.44 0.10 2.78
C ALA A 96 13.20 -0.51 2.13
N VAL A 97 12.94 -1.79 2.37
CA VAL A 97 11.79 -2.53 1.85
C VAL A 97 11.13 -3.31 2.98
N MET A 98 9.81 -3.18 3.08
CA MET A 98 8.99 -3.92 4.02
C MET A 98 7.91 -4.68 3.25
N VAL A 99 7.74 -5.96 3.58
CA VAL A 99 6.85 -6.88 2.88
C VAL A 99 5.87 -7.46 3.89
N GLU A 100 4.60 -7.11 3.75
CA GLU A 100 3.54 -7.70 4.55
C GLU A 100 3.01 -8.93 3.85
N CYS A 101 2.98 -10.06 4.55
CA CYS A 101 2.50 -11.33 4.05
C CYS A 101 1.32 -11.85 4.87
N LEU A 102 0.48 -12.64 4.23
CA LEU A 102 -0.57 -13.42 4.85
C LEU A 102 -0.42 -14.87 4.38
N SER A 103 0.01 -15.75 5.29
CA SER A 103 0.45 -17.10 4.94
C SER A 103 0.11 -18.12 6.01
N ASP A 104 -0.09 -19.37 5.61
CA ASP A 104 -0.20 -20.54 6.47
C ASP A 104 1.14 -21.27 6.70
N ASN A 105 2.22 -20.80 6.06
CA ASN A 105 3.52 -21.45 6.08
C ASN A 105 4.66 -20.41 6.01
N ARG A 106 5.09 -19.94 7.17
CA ARG A 106 6.22 -19.00 7.31
C ARG A 106 7.49 -19.44 6.57
N ASN A 107 7.82 -20.73 6.60
CA ASN A 107 9.06 -21.25 6.01
C ASN A 107 9.04 -21.21 4.48
N ARG A 108 7.89 -21.48 3.85
CA ARG A 108 7.70 -21.32 2.40
C ARG A 108 7.82 -19.83 2.04
N THR A 109 7.06 -18.99 2.72
CA THR A 109 7.01 -17.54 2.42
C THR A 109 8.36 -16.87 2.57
N VAL A 110 9.10 -17.12 3.67
CA VAL A 110 10.42 -16.51 3.86
C VAL A 110 11.42 -16.95 2.78
N SER A 111 11.31 -18.18 2.28
CA SER A 111 12.17 -18.69 1.20
C SER A 111 11.91 -17.94 -0.11
N GLU A 112 10.64 -17.75 -0.47
CA GLU A 112 10.24 -17.01 -1.67
C GLU A 112 10.64 -15.52 -1.58
N VAL A 113 10.34 -14.87 -0.46
CA VAL A 113 10.72 -13.47 -0.21
C VAL A 113 12.24 -13.33 -0.29
N ARG A 114 13.00 -14.18 0.42
CA ARG A 114 14.48 -14.18 0.37
C ARG A 114 15.01 -14.40 -1.03
N HIS A 115 14.38 -15.26 -1.82
CA HIS A 115 14.76 -15.49 -3.21
C HIS A 115 14.62 -14.21 -4.04
N ALA A 116 13.51 -13.48 -3.91
CA ALA A 116 13.29 -12.22 -4.61
C ALA A 116 14.38 -11.17 -4.29
N PHE A 117 14.66 -10.95 -2.98
CA PHE A 117 15.74 -10.07 -2.54
C PHE A 117 17.09 -10.48 -3.14
N THR A 118 17.48 -11.75 -2.97
CA THR A 118 18.77 -12.26 -3.44
C THR A 118 18.92 -12.11 -4.96
N LYS A 119 17.85 -12.39 -5.72
CA LYS A 119 17.86 -12.32 -7.19
C LYS A 119 18.02 -10.90 -7.71
N CYS A 120 17.58 -9.90 -6.96
CA CYS A 120 17.61 -8.50 -7.33
C CYS A 120 18.78 -7.72 -6.68
N GLY A 121 19.68 -8.39 -5.95
CA GLY A 121 20.83 -7.77 -5.32
C GLY A 121 20.53 -7.04 -4.01
N GLY A 122 19.47 -7.46 -3.32
CA GLY A 122 19.14 -7.05 -1.96
C GLY A 122 19.31 -8.18 -0.94
N ASN A 123 18.96 -7.90 0.31
CA ASN A 123 19.04 -8.85 1.41
C ASN A 123 17.86 -8.70 2.37
N LEU A 124 17.36 -9.84 2.84
CA LEU A 124 16.41 -9.87 3.95
C LEU A 124 17.15 -9.57 5.26
N GLY A 125 16.62 -8.64 6.04
CA GLY A 125 17.10 -8.25 7.36
C GLY A 125 16.44 -9.02 8.50
N THR A 126 16.60 -8.48 9.70
CA THR A 126 15.90 -8.93 10.90
C THR A 126 14.70 -8.03 11.18
N ASP A 127 13.74 -8.51 11.95
CA ASP A 127 12.63 -7.71 12.47
C ASP A 127 13.18 -6.46 13.17
N GLY A 128 12.63 -5.28 12.87
CA GLY A 128 13.11 -4.00 13.38
C GLY A 128 14.21 -3.31 12.56
N SER A 129 14.69 -3.92 11.46
CA SER A 129 15.81 -3.38 10.67
C SER A 129 15.46 -2.16 9.82
N VAL A 130 14.20 -2.03 9.39
CA VAL A 130 13.70 -0.88 8.61
C VAL A 130 12.34 -0.39 9.10
N SER A 131 11.59 -1.13 9.92
CA SER A 131 10.24 -0.74 10.34
C SER A 131 10.18 0.61 11.05
N TYR A 132 11.24 1.02 11.76
CA TYR A 132 11.32 2.36 12.36
C TYR A 132 11.33 3.51 11.33
N LEU A 133 11.63 3.21 10.06
CA LEU A 133 11.58 4.18 8.97
C LEU A 133 10.17 4.38 8.44
N PHE A 134 9.23 3.49 8.73
CA PHE A 134 7.87 3.51 8.18
C PHE A 134 6.83 3.83 9.24
N ALA A 135 5.91 4.73 8.92
CA ALA A 135 4.75 5.04 9.76
C ALA A 135 3.46 4.60 9.05
N LYS A 136 2.59 3.87 9.75
CA LYS A 136 1.27 3.53 9.24
C LYS A 136 0.38 4.76 9.22
N LYS A 137 -0.06 5.19 8.04
CA LYS A 137 -0.91 6.36 7.84
C LYS A 137 -2.00 6.09 6.81
N GLY A 138 -3.11 6.80 6.92
CA GLY A 138 -4.03 6.95 5.79
C GLY A 138 -3.47 7.99 4.81
N VAL A 139 -3.60 7.73 3.52
CA VAL A 139 -3.21 8.64 2.43
C VAL A 139 -4.42 8.86 1.54
N ILE A 140 -4.79 10.12 1.33
CA ILE A 140 -5.86 10.54 0.44
C ILE A 140 -5.24 11.40 -0.65
N SER A 141 -5.36 10.93 -1.88
CA SER A 141 -4.66 11.45 -3.04
C SER A 141 -5.58 12.19 -3.96
N TYR A 142 -5.17 13.38 -4.38
CA TYR A 142 -5.90 14.23 -5.31
C TYR A 142 -5.10 14.43 -6.60
N ALA A 143 -5.81 14.39 -7.72
CA ALA A 143 -5.26 14.73 -9.03
C ALA A 143 -4.99 16.24 -9.12
N PRO A 144 -4.10 16.67 -10.04
CA PRO A 144 -3.85 18.09 -10.27
C PRO A 144 -5.09 18.90 -10.61
N GLY A 145 -5.12 20.16 -10.17
CA GLY A 145 -6.18 21.13 -10.50
C GLY A 145 -7.11 21.49 -9.35
N LEU A 146 -6.85 20.99 -8.14
CA LEU A 146 -7.46 21.51 -6.92
C LEU A 146 -6.65 22.69 -6.37
N ASP A 147 -7.34 23.57 -5.66
CA ASP A 147 -6.72 24.66 -4.91
C ASP A 147 -6.11 24.11 -3.61
N GLU A 148 -4.81 24.31 -3.43
CA GLU A 148 -4.03 23.77 -2.31
C GLU A 148 -4.57 24.26 -0.96
N ASP A 149 -4.82 25.56 -0.84
CA ASP A 149 -5.32 26.17 0.41
C ASP A 149 -6.67 25.56 0.81
N THR A 150 -7.58 25.39 -0.17
CA THR A 150 -8.89 24.76 0.06
C THR A 150 -8.76 23.32 0.56
N VAL A 151 -7.87 22.51 -0.04
CA VAL A 151 -7.67 21.11 0.38
C VAL A 151 -7.04 21.07 1.77
N MET A 152 -6.04 21.92 2.02
CA MET A 152 -5.33 21.99 3.30
C MET A 152 -6.27 22.39 4.44
N ASP A 153 -7.07 23.43 4.28
CA ASP A 153 -8.00 23.89 5.31
C ASP A 153 -9.02 22.80 5.68
N ALA A 154 -9.63 22.16 4.67
CA ALA A 154 -10.59 21.09 4.89
C ALA A 154 -9.95 19.84 5.53
N ALA A 155 -8.73 19.49 5.13
CA ALA A 155 -7.99 18.36 5.68
C ALA A 155 -7.63 18.58 7.15
N LEU A 156 -7.14 19.77 7.50
CA LEU A 156 -6.79 20.12 8.88
C LEU A 156 -8.02 20.13 9.79
N GLU A 157 -9.14 20.69 9.32
CA GLU A 157 -10.40 20.67 10.07
C GLU A 157 -10.91 19.24 10.31
N ALA A 158 -10.70 18.34 9.35
CA ALA A 158 -11.06 16.93 9.45
C ALA A 158 -10.11 16.10 10.34
N GLY A 159 -8.92 16.63 10.68
CA GLY A 159 -7.93 15.96 11.54
C GLY A 159 -6.79 15.26 10.80
N ALA A 160 -6.43 15.73 9.60
CA ALA A 160 -5.24 15.27 8.90
C ALA A 160 -3.94 15.62 9.66
N ASP A 161 -2.92 14.78 9.51
CA ASP A 161 -1.58 14.97 10.08
C ASP A 161 -0.74 15.93 9.24
N ASP A 162 -0.85 15.83 7.92
CA ASP A 162 0.03 16.50 6.97
C ASP A 162 -0.63 16.62 5.59
N VAL A 163 -0.21 17.61 4.81
CA VAL A 163 -0.66 17.82 3.42
C VAL A 163 0.57 18.14 2.58
N VAL A 164 0.80 17.34 1.53
CA VAL A 164 1.96 17.45 0.65
C VAL A 164 1.50 17.73 -0.76
N SER A 165 1.95 18.87 -1.30
CA SER A 165 1.76 19.26 -2.70
C SER A 165 3.00 18.90 -3.53
N TYR A 166 2.78 18.41 -4.74
CA TYR A 166 3.83 17.98 -5.66
C TYR A 166 4.00 18.96 -6.83
N ASP A 167 5.13 18.89 -7.54
CA ASP A 167 5.44 19.80 -8.66
C ASP A 167 4.46 19.65 -9.85
N ASP A 168 3.82 18.49 -9.98
CA ASP A 168 2.79 18.22 -10.98
C ASP A 168 1.40 18.73 -10.56
N GLY A 169 1.29 19.35 -9.37
CA GLY A 169 0.05 19.88 -8.80
C GLY A 169 -0.81 18.84 -8.10
N ALA A 170 -0.36 17.57 -8.00
CA ALA A 170 -1.04 16.58 -7.19
C ALA A 170 -0.91 16.94 -5.70
N ILE A 171 -1.85 16.46 -4.88
CA ILE A 171 -1.86 16.68 -3.44
C ILE A 171 -2.08 15.33 -2.73
N ASP A 172 -1.30 15.06 -1.69
CA ASP A 172 -1.53 13.97 -0.74
C ASP A 172 -1.84 14.52 0.64
N VAL A 173 -2.97 14.07 1.20
CA VAL A 173 -3.37 14.31 2.58
C VAL A 173 -3.06 13.08 3.40
N PHE A 174 -2.23 13.23 4.42
CA PHE A 174 -1.86 12.17 5.36
C PHE A 174 -2.68 12.27 6.63
N THR A 175 -3.07 11.12 7.18
CA THR A 175 -3.95 11.03 8.35
C THR A 175 -3.46 9.94 9.30
N PRO A 176 -3.78 10.01 10.60
CA PRO A 176 -3.69 8.85 11.47
C PRO A 176 -4.58 7.74 10.90
N TRP A 177 -4.03 6.53 10.75
CA TRP A 177 -4.72 5.44 10.07
C TRP A 177 -6.02 5.02 10.77
N GLU A 178 -6.15 5.29 12.07
CA GLU A 178 -7.34 5.02 12.89
C GLU A 178 -8.54 5.90 12.51
N ILE A 179 -8.30 7.13 12.06
CA ILE A 179 -9.34 8.10 11.68
C ILE A 179 -9.43 8.35 10.18
N PHE A 180 -8.63 7.65 9.37
CA PHE A 180 -8.62 7.75 7.91
C PHE A 180 -10.03 7.83 7.29
N GLY A 181 -10.94 6.93 7.67
CA GLY A 181 -12.30 6.91 7.12
C GLY A 181 -13.10 8.16 7.46
N GLN A 182 -12.97 8.68 8.68
CA GLN A 182 -13.62 9.92 9.09
C GLN A 182 -13.10 11.11 8.29
N VAL A 183 -11.78 11.20 8.11
CA VAL A 183 -11.16 12.29 7.32
C VAL A 183 -11.62 12.22 5.87
N LYS A 184 -11.59 11.03 5.28
CA LYS A 184 -12.04 10.81 3.90
C LYS A 184 -13.50 11.22 3.71
N ASP A 185 -14.39 10.80 4.61
CA ASP A 185 -15.82 11.13 4.53
C ASP A 185 -16.06 12.65 4.66
N ALA A 186 -15.29 13.34 5.52
CA ALA A 186 -15.37 14.79 5.67
C ALA A 186 -14.93 15.53 4.40
N LEU A 187 -13.83 15.09 3.78
CA LEU A 187 -13.32 15.68 2.53
C LEU A 187 -14.28 15.42 1.35
N ASP A 188 -14.82 14.20 1.24
CA ASP A 188 -15.84 13.88 0.23
C ASP A 188 -17.10 14.75 0.40
N ALA A 189 -17.53 14.99 1.65
CA ALA A 189 -18.68 15.85 1.96
C ALA A 189 -18.42 17.33 1.64
N ALA A 190 -17.16 17.77 1.68
CA ALA A 190 -16.73 19.10 1.24
C ALA A 190 -16.64 19.22 -0.30
N GLY A 191 -16.93 18.15 -1.05
CA GLY A 191 -16.84 18.11 -2.51
C GLY A 191 -15.43 17.84 -3.04
N LEU A 192 -14.49 17.46 -2.17
CA LEU A 192 -13.12 17.11 -2.53
C LEU A 192 -13.04 15.61 -2.83
N VAL A 193 -13.35 15.25 -4.07
CA VAL A 193 -13.31 13.86 -4.54
C VAL A 193 -11.87 13.41 -4.80
N SER A 194 -11.37 12.46 -4.00
CA SER A 194 -10.03 11.90 -4.15
C SER A 194 -9.89 11.00 -5.38
N GLU A 195 -8.72 10.99 -6.03
CA GLU A 195 -8.34 9.99 -7.04
C GLU A 195 -8.13 8.61 -6.41
N SER A 196 -7.49 8.56 -5.24
CA SER A 196 -7.30 7.33 -4.46
C SER A 196 -7.26 7.62 -2.97
N ALA A 197 -7.64 6.65 -2.16
CA ALA A 197 -7.55 6.74 -0.71
C ALA A 197 -7.24 5.35 -0.14
N GLU A 198 -6.16 5.23 0.64
CA GLU A 198 -5.72 3.95 1.20
C GLU A 198 -4.98 4.12 2.54
N VAL A 199 -4.90 3.05 3.32
CA VAL A 199 -4.00 2.97 4.47
C VAL A 199 -2.73 2.27 4.03
N SER A 200 -1.58 2.92 4.26
CA SER A 200 -0.27 2.47 3.76
C SER A 200 0.83 2.74 4.79
N MET A 201 2.03 2.23 4.51
CA MET A 201 3.23 2.45 5.32
C MET A 201 4.10 3.49 4.63
N ILE A 202 4.19 4.68 5.25
CA ILE A 202 4.83 5.86 4.67
C ILE A 202 6.25 5.99 5.21
N PRO A 203 7.27 6.05 4.34
CA PRO A 203 8.65 6.17 4.78
C PRO A 203 8.95 7.61 5.26
N SER A 204 9.75 7.72 6.33
CA SER A 204 10.22 8.98 6.90
C SER A 204 11.50 9.51 6.24
N THR A 205 12.15 8.68 5.44
CA THR A 205 13.33 9.04 4.63
C THR A 205 13.10 8.60 3.20
N LYS A 206 13.88 9.17 2.27
CA LYS A 206 13.85 8.78 0.86
C LYS A 206 15.24 8.30 0.44
N ALA A 207 15.28 7.35 -0.48
CA ALA A 207 16.50 6.83 -1.07
C ALA A 207 16.48 7.13 -2.57
N ASP A 208 17.32 8.07 -3.02
CA ASP A 208 17.38 8.48 -4.41
C ASP A 208 17.82 7.32 -5.32
N MET A 209 17.04 7.05 -6.36
CA MET A 209 17.32 6.01 -7.33
C MET A 209 17.90 6.59 -8.62
N ASP A 210 18.87 5.87 -9.18
CA ASP A 210 19.48 6.15 -10.47
C ASP A 210 18.97 5.18 -11.56
N ALA A 211 19.43 5.39 -12.79
CA ALA A 211 19.06 4.56 -13.95
C ALA A 211 19.49 3.09 -13.83
N GLU A 212 20.41 2.74 -12.93
CA GLU A 212 20.84 1.36 -12.72
C GLU A 212 20.10 0.65 -11.57
N THR A 213 19.71 1.40 -10.54
CA THR A 213 19.11 0.91 -9.31
C THR A 213 17.58 0.88 -9.40
N ALA A 214 16.95 1.88 -10.04
CA ALA A 214 15.50 1.92 -10.20
C ALA A 214 14.93 0.68 -10.92
N PRO A 215 15.46 0.21 -12.07
CA PRO A 215 14.93 -0.98 -12.73
C PRO A 215 15.06 -2.25 -11.88
N LYS A 216 16.14 -2.35 -11.07
CA LYS A 216 16.37 -3.48 -10.18
C LYS A 216 15.39 -3.48 -9.00
N LEU A 217 15.08 -2.29 -8.47
CA LEU A 217 14.07 -2.14 -7.41
C LEU A 217 12.68 -2.50 -7.95
N MET A 218 12.29 -1.99 -9.12
CA MET A 218 11.01 -2.33 -9.73
C MET A 218 10.88 -3.83 -9.97
N ARG A 219 11.95 -4.48 -10.44
CA ARG A 219 12.00 -5.95 -10.56
C ARG A 219 11.84 -6.67 -9.22
N LEU A 220 12.47 -6.18 -8.16
CA LEU A 220 12.32 -6.74 -6.81
C LEU A 220 10.86 -6.67 -6.36
N ILE A 221 10.23 -5.50 -6.50
CA ILE A 221 8.82 -5.28 -6.18
C ILE A 221 7.96 -6.24 -7.00
N ASP A 222 8.19 -6.35 -8.30
CA ASP A 222 7.43 -7.25 -9.17
C ASP A 222 7.50 -8.71 -8.72
N MET A 223 8.71 -9.20 -8.40
CA MET A 223 8.92 -10.56 -7.92
C MET A 223 8.24 -10.81 -6.58
N LEU A 224 8.27 -9.84 -5.67
CA LEU A 224 7.59 -9.92 -4.37
C LEU A 224 6.07 -9.90 -4.54
N GLU A 225 5.53 -9.00 -5.36
CA GLU A 225 4.10 -8.95 -5.66
C GLU A 225 3.60 -10.19 -6.39
N ASP A 226 4.48 -10.89 -7.11
CA ASP A 226 4.15 -12.14 -7.77
C ASP A 226 4.01 -13.32 -6.81
N CYS A 227 4.56 -13.24 -5.60
CA CYS A 227 4.32 -14.19 -4.53
C CYS A 227 2.87 -14.09 -4.04
N ASP A 228 2.21 -15.24 -3.93
CA ASP A 228 0.82 -15.30 -3.50
C ASP A 228 0.64 -14.90 -2.04
N ASP A 229 1.62 -15.22 -1.19
CA ASP A 229 1.58 -14.92 0.25
C ASP A 229 1.80 -13.42 0.55
N VAL A 230 2.42 -12.66 -0.36
CA VAL A 230 2.68 -11.23 -0.17
C VAL A 230 1.40 -10.44 -0.36
N GLN A 231 0.99 -9.68 0.65
CA GLN A 231 -0.13 -8.74 0.57
C GLN A 231 0.32 -7.38 0.06
N GLU A 232 1.38 -6.82 0.66
CA GLU A 232 1.85 -5.47 0.40
C GLU A 232 3.38 -5.39 0.35
N VAL A 233 3.89 -4.48 -0.48
CA VAL A 233 5.30 -4.15 -0.58
C VAL A 233 5.45 -2.64 -0.44
N TYR A 234 6.17 -2.21 0.59
CA TYR A 234 6.46 -0.80 0.86
C TYR A 234 7.95 -0.55 0.70
N HIS A 235 8.32 0.59 0.13
CA HIS A 235 9.73 0.97 -0.01
C HIS A 235 9.92 2.48 0.12
N ASN A 236 11.15 2.90 0.38
CA ASN A 236 11.54 4.32 0.41
C ASN A 236 12.33 4.79 -0.82
N GLY A 237 12.50 3.93 -1.83
CA GLY A 237 13.12 4.31 -3.11
C GLY A 237 12.33 5.41 -3.82
N GLU A 238 12.98 6.55 -4.08
CA GLU A 238 12.43 7.69 -4.79
C GLU A 238 13.01 7.74 -6.21
N ILE A 239 12.13 7.79 -7.20
CA ILE A 239 12.49 7.81 -8.62
C ILE A 239 12.15 9.19 -9.16
N SER A 240 13.17 9.92 -9.63
CA SER A 240 12.96 11.23 -10.28
C SER A 240 12.31 11.07 -11.65
N ASP A 241 11.71 12.15 -12.16
CA ASP A 241 11.09 12.17 -13.50
C ASP A 241 12.09 11.76 -14.60
N GLU A 242 13.35 12.17 -14.47
CA GLU A 242 14.43 11.84 -15.42
C GLU A 242 14.71 10.33 -15.45
N VAL A 243 14.75 9.68 -14.28
CA VAL A 243 14.97 8.23 -14.18
C VAL A 243 13.73 7.46 -14.58
N ALA A 244 12.54 7.94 -14.21
CA ALA A 244 11.26 7.33 -14.57
C ALA A 244 11.02 7.30 -16.09
N ALA A 245 11.60 8.24 -16.84
CA ALA A 245 11.54 8.28 -18.31
C ALA A 245 12.43 7.22 -19.00
N LEU A 246 13.35 6.59 -18.26
CA LEU A 246 14.26 5.55 -18.77
C LEU A 246 13.75 4.12 -18.52
N LEU A 247 12.69 3.98 -17.70
CA LEU A 247 12.02 2.73 -17.35
C LEU A 247 10.93 2.39 -18.38
#